data_AF-C4YWV6-F1
#
_entry.id   AF-C4YWV6-F1
#
_cell.length_a   1.000
_cell.length_b   1.000
_cell.length_c   1.000
_cell.angle_alpha   90.00
_cell.angle_beta   90.00
_cell.angle_gamma   90.00
#
_symmetry.space_group_name_H-M   'P 1'
#
loop_
_entity.id
_entity.type
_entity.pdbx_description
1 polymer ?
#
loop_
_entity_poly.entity_id
_entity_poly.type
_entity_poly.pdbx_seq_one_letter_code
_entity_poly.pdbx_strand_id
1 'polypeptide(L)'
;MEFNRKNAIIGFLKEHEDQKFTPYKIAKWLVENYPEEAGRKAAASRNKRIIAARTQEEKIKEVIKAYAGEISRGRFNEWKSKPNIRIESEPQVRLYYSQNPDYQINNEQVTNLKNKVSKENNITEEEAYEVLELYLDELGIYNMQIKHNFSSNKQGAGSNIWLHPDWVGMEVLNKKWSPLIKDCAKYYGGKQARLWSFEVKKKISRSNVRESFFQALSNSSWAHYGYLVAPILDEIRSDTLMNRKVNL
;
A
#
# COMPACT_ATOMS: atom_id res chain seq x y z
N MET A 1 10.38 21.34 -34.41
CA MET A 1 10.81 20.59 -33.21
C MET A 1 9.78 19.50 -32.94
N GLU A 2 10.21 18.31 -32.55
CA GLU A 2 9.31 17.22 -32.17
C GLU A 2 8.74 17.45 -30.76
N PHE A 3 7.45 17.23 -30.56
CA PHE A 3 6.78 17.56 -29.30
C PHE A 3 7.17 16.58 -28.18
N ASN A 4 7.94 17.04 -27.19
CA ASN A 4 8.29 16.22 -26.04
C ASN A 4 7.15 16.16 -25.01
N ARG A 5 6.18 15.27 -25.29
CA ARG A 5 5.05 14.94 -24.43
C ARG A 5 5.43 14.60 -22.98
N LYS A 6 6.58 13.98 -22.73
CA LYS A 6 7.01 13.63 -21.36
C LYS A 6 7.29 14.90 -20.56
N ASN A 7 8.00 15.86 -21.16
CA ASN A 7 8.31 17.13 -20.50
C ASN A 7 7.03 17.96 -20.28
N ALA A 8 6.08 17.96 -21.22
CA ALA A 8 4.78 18.63 -21.05
C ALA A 8 3.98 18.07 -19.86
N ILE A 9 3.95 16.74 -19.69
CA ILE A 9 3.29 16.10 -18.54
C ILE A 9 4.01 16.43 -17.22
N ILE A 10 5.35 16.50 -17.22
CA ILE A 10 6.13 16.88 -16.03
C ILE A 10 5.87 18.35 -15.65
N GLY A 11 5.79 19.25 -16.64
CA GLY A 11 5.41 20.66 -16.44
C GLY A 11 4.03 20.77 -15.77
N PHE A 12 3.02 20.14 -16.37
CA PHE A 12 1.66 20.08 -15.81
C PHE A 12 1.61 19.56 -14.36
N LEU A 13 2.28 18.45 -14.07
CA LEU A 13 2.30 17.91 -12.70
C LEU A 13 3.02 18.85 -11.73
N LYS A 14 4.06 19.58 -12.18
CA LYS A 14 4.78 20.56 -11.36
C LYS A 14 3.97 21.84 -11.11
N GLU A 15 3.21 22.31 -12.09
CA GLU A 15 2.26 23.43 -11.95
C GLU A 15 1.13 23.11 -10.95
N HIS A 16 0.81 21.82 -10.80
CA HIS A 16 -0.17 21.30 -9.86
C HIS A 16 0.46 20.42 -8.78
N GLU A 17 1.46 20.97 -8.07
CA GLU A 17 2.17 20.26 -6.99
C GLU A 17 1.22 19.68 -5.93
N ASP A 18 1.56 18.48 -5.45
CA ASP A 18 0.79 17.60 -4.55
C ASP A 18 -0.64 17.22 -5.01
N GLN A 19 -1.12 17.73 -6.15
CA GLN A 19 -2.43 17.35 -6.70
C GLN A 19 -2.35 16.04 -7.49
N LYS A 20 -3.33 15.17 -7.21
CA LYS A 20 -3.37 13.79 -7.71
C LYS A 20 -4.23 13.63 -8.96
N PHE A 21 -3.60 13.34 -10.11
CA PHE A 21 -4.29 13.20 -11.40
C PHE A 21 -4.29 11.76 -11.92
N THR A 22 -5.44 11.30 -12.43
CA THR A 22 -5.49 10.00 -13.13
C THR A 22 -4.84 10.12 -14.51
N PRO A 23 -4.30 9.02 -15.09
CA PRO A 23 -3.81 9.00 -16.47
C PRO A 23 -4.80 9.57 -17.50
N TYR A 24 -6.10 9.39 -17.27
CA TYR A 24 -7.16 9.96 -18.10
C TYR A 24 -7.27 11.48 -17.98
N LYS A 25 -7.17 12.05 -16.77
CA LYS A 25 -7.16 13.52 -16.58
C LYS A 25 -5.94 14.16 -17.27
N ILE A 26 -4.76 13.56 -17.12
CA ILE A 26 -3.52 14.02 -17.78
C ILE A 26 -3.66 13.93 -19.30
N ALA A 27 -4.19 12.82 -19.82
CA ALA A 27 -4.43 12.64 -21.25
C ALA A 27 -5.47 13.62 -21.81
N LYS A 28 -6.52 13.94 -21.05
CA LYS A 28 -7.52 14.95 -21.42
C LYS A 28 -6.88 16.34 -21.51
N TRP A 29 -6.17 16.77 -20.46
CA TRP A 29 -5.43 18.05 -20.43
C TRP A 29 -4.47 18.16 -21.62
N LEU A 30 -3.75 17.07 -21.95
CA LEU A 30 -2.80 17.07 -23.06
C LEU A 30 -3.47 17.29 -24.42
N VAL A 31 -4.67 16.75 -24.63
CA VAL A 31 -5.43 16.94 -25.89
C VAL A 31 -6.07 18.32 -25.96
N GLU A 32 -6.49 18.88 -24.82
CA GLU A 32 -7.05 20.24 -24.74
C GLU A 32 -5.97 21.32 -24.97
N ASN A 33 -4.75 21.14 -24.47
CA ASN A 33 -3.66 22.12 -24.60
C ASN A 33 -2.79 21.92 -25.86
N TYR A 34 -2.77 20.71 -26.45
CA TYR A 34 -1.98 20.40 -27.65
C TYR A 34 -2.83 19.72 -28.75
N PRO A 35 -3.86 20.41 -29.29
CA PRO A 35 -4.80 19.83 -30.25
C PRO A 35 -4.14 19.41 -31.57
N GLU A 36 -3.10 20.12 -32.04
CA GLU A 36 -2.36 19.72 -33.25
C GLU A 36 -1.70 18.35 -33.10
N GLU A 37 -1.11 18.07 -31.93
CA GLU A 37 -0.43 16.81 -31.66
C GLU A 37 -1.43 15.65 -31.49
N ALA A 38 -2.60 15.94 -30.88
CA ALA A 38 -3.73 15.01 -30.87
C ALA A 38 -4.19 14.68 -32.30
N GLY A 39 -4.23 15.67 -33.20
CA GLY A 39 -4.51 15.51 -34.63
C GLY A 39 -3.48 14.65 -35.36
N ARG A 40 -2.17 14.92 -35.16
CA ARG A 40 -1.08 14.09 -35.71
C ARG A 40 -1.19 12.64 -35.24
N LYS A 41 -1.48 12.43 -33.95
CA LYS A 41 -1.67 11.07 -33.42
C LYS A 41 -2.93 10.40 -33.96
N ALA A 42 -4.02 11.13 -34.19
CA ALA A 42 -5.21 10.59 -34.83
C ALA A 42 -4.91 10.10 -36.25
N ALA A 43 -4.10 10.84 -37.02
CA ALA A 43 -3.71 10.47 -38.38
C ALA A 43 -2.67 9.33 -38.44
N ALA A 44 -1.68 9.31 -37.53
CA ALA A 44 -0.57 8.36 -37.56
C ALA A 44 -0.83 7.05 -36.78
N SER A 45 -1.90 6.95 -36.00
CA SER A 45 -2.12 5.80 -35.12
C SER A 45 -2.65 4.56 -35.84
N ARG A 46 -2.00 3.42 -35.60
CA ARG A 46 -2.46 2.08 -36.02
C ARG A 46 -3.58 1.51 -35.14
N ASN A 47 -4.10 2.28 -34.18
CA ASN A 47 -5.17 1.82 -33.28
C ASN A 47 -6.51 1.72 -34.04
N LYS A 48 -6.99 0.48 -34.22
CA LYS A 48 -8.25 0.15 -34.92
C LYS A 48 -9.46 0.96 -34.43
N ARG A 49 -9.51 1.36 -33.14
CA ARG A 49 -10.61 2.17 -32.59
C ARG A 49 -10.59 3.64 -33.04
N ILE A 50 -9.39 4.22 -33.19
CA ILE A 50 -9.22 5.59 -33.71
C ILE A 50 -9.57 5.62 -35.21
N ILE A 51 -9.18 4.57 -35.94
CA ILE A 51 -9.47 4.42 -37.39
C ILE A 51 -10.98 4.21 -37.63
N ALA A 52 -11.66 3.43 -36.77
CA ALA A 52 -13.08 3.13 -36.90
C ALA A 52 -14.04 4.25 -36.42
N ALA A 53 -13.52 5.28 -35.75
CA ALA A 53 -14.33 6.40 -35.25
C ALA A 53 -14.87 7.27 -36.39
N ARG A 54 -16.19 7.51 -36.39
CA ARG A 54 -16.91 8.18 -37.48
C ARG A 54 -16.91 9.70 -37.31
N THR A 55 -17.06 10.17 -36.07
CA THR A 55 -17.07 11.62 -35.76
C THR A 55 -15.71 12.11 -35.24
N GLN A 56 -15.46 13.42 -35.35
CA GLN A 56 -14.25 14.02 -34.81
C GLN A 56 -14.19 13.92 -33.27
N GLU A 57 -15.33 13.98 -32.58
CA GLU A 57 -15.40 13.80 -31.13
C GLU A 57 -15.05 12.37 -30.70
N GLU A 58 -15.51 11.35 -31.44
CA GLU A 58 -15.15 9.95 -31.18
C GLU A 58 -13.64 9.74 -31.36
N LYS A 59 -13.05 10.32 -32.41
CA LYS A 59 -11.58 10.30 -32.63
C LYS A 59 -10.83 10.92 -31.46
N ILE A 60 -11.26 12.09 -30.99
CA ILE A 60 -10.70 12.76 -29.80
C ILE A 60 -10.82 11.86 -28.55
N LYS A 61 -12.00 11.28 -28.29
CA LYS A 61 -12.24 10.37 -27.16
C LYS A 61 -11.33 9.12 -27.20
N GLU A 62 -11.11 8.51 -28.36
CA GLU A 62 -10.19 7.37 -28.51
C GLU A 62 -8.71 7.77 -28.44
N VAL A 63 -8.34 8.98 -28.89
CA VAL A 63 -6.99 9.53 -28.69
C VAL A 63 -6.69 9.77 -27.21
N ILE A 64 -7.64 10.32 -26.43
CA ILE A 64 -7.50 10.47 -24.97
C ILE A 64 -7.31 9.09 -24.31
N LYS A 65 -8.09 8.07 -24.69
CA LYS A 65 -7.92 6.71 -24.17
C LYS A 65 -6.55 6.11 -24.53
N ALA A 66 -6.05 6.35 -25.75
CA ALA A 66 -4.71 5.90 -26.16
C ALA A 66 -3.59 6.58 -25.34
N TYR A 67 -3.67 7.91 -25.15
CA TYR A 67 -2.75 8.63 -24.29
C TYR A 67 -2.82 8.17 -22.83
N ALA A 68 -4.01 7.98 -22.27
CA ALA A 68 -4.20 7.45 -20.93
C ALA A 68 -3.57 6.06 -20.77
N GLY A 69 -3.73 5.19 -21.78
CA GLY A 69 -3.08 3.89 -21.86
C GLY A 69 -1.54 3.99 -21.81
N GLU A 70 -0.95 4.90 -22.59
CA GLU A 70 0.50 5.12 -22.63
C GLU A 70 1.09 5.75 -21.35
N ILE A 71 0.27 6.43 -20.55
CA ILE A 71 0.62 6.95 -19.21
C ILE A 71 0.41 5.88 -18.12
N SER A 72 -0.39 4.83 -18.39
CA SER A 72 -0.81 3.82 -17.41
C SER A 72 0.19 2.66 -17.18
N ARG A 73 -0.28 1.62 -16.47
CA ARG A 73 0.50 0.59 -15.74
C ARG A 73 1.71 0.00 -16.50
N GLY A 74 1.62 -0.19 -17.82
CA GLY A 74 2.73 -0.74 -18.62
C GLY A 74 3.99 0.14 -18.75
N ARG A 75 3.93 1.41 -18.34
CA ARG A 75 5.02 2.40 -18.54
C ARG A 75 5.53 3.05 -17.24
N PHE A 76 5.07 2.60 -16.08
CA PHE A 76 5.40 3.23 -14.78
C PHE A 76 6.89 3.26 -14.45
N ASN A 77 7.72 2.34 -14.94
CA ASN A 77 9.16 2.37 -14.69
C ASN A 77 9.84 3.60 -15.31
N GLU A 78 9.32 4.12 -16.43
CA GLU A 78 9.80 5.36 -17.07
C GLU A 78 9.35 6.63 -16.32
N TRP A 79 8.32 6.54 -15.48
CA TRP A 79 7.81 7.64 -14.67
C TRP A 79 8.43 7.63 -13.26
N LYS A 80 8.60 6.45 -12.65
CA LYS A 80 9.30 6.26 -11.37
C LYS A 80 10.78 6.65 -11.40
N SER A 81 11.42 6.59 -12.58
CA SER A 81 12.81 7.01 -12.78
C SER A 81 12.98 8.53 -12.93
N LYS A 82 11.89 9.32 -12.87
CA LYS A 82 11.95 10.78 -12.90
C LYS A 82 11.93 11.35 -11.48
N PRO A 83 12.78 12.35 -11.16
CA PRO A 83 12.78 12.97 -9.85
C PRO A 83 11.41 13.61 -9.57
N ASN A 84 10.99 13.52 -8.31
CA ASN A 84 9.79 14.14 -7.75
C ASN A 84 8.44 13.68 -8.35
N ILE A 85 8.41 12.76 -9.33
CA ILE A 85 7.16 12.14 -9.80
C ILE A 85 6.80 10.98 -8.88
N ARG A 86 5.56 11.00 -8.36
CA ARG A 86 5.00 9.96 -7.51
C ARG A 86 3.82 9.30 -8.20
N ILE A 87 3.62 8.01 -7.92
CA ILE A 87 2.53 7.19 -8.48
C ILE A 87 1.86 6.43 -7.34
N GLU A 88 0.60 6.75 -7.08
CA GLU A 88 -0.28 6.02 -6.17
C GLU A 88 -1.11 5.06 -7.02
N SER A 89 -1.04 3.75 -6.76
CA SER A 89 -1.60 2.72 -7.64
C SER A 89 -3.03 2.28 -7.31
N GLU A 90 -3.52 2.59 -6.11
CA GLU A 90 -4.76 2.10 -5.50
C GLU A 90 -5.49 3.22 -4.76
N PRO A 91 -6.84 3.25 -4.74
CA PRO A 91 -7.78 2.40 -5.50
C PRO A 91 -7.87 2.79 -6.99
N GLN A 92 -7.24 3.90 -7.39
CA GLN A 92 -7.07 4.31 -8.79
C GLN A 92 -5.67 4.86 -8.99
N VAL A 93 -5.07 4.55 -10.14
CA VAL A 93 -3.78 5.13 -10.55
C VAL A 93 -3.87 6.65 -10.55
N ARG A 94 -3.02 7.29 -9.76
CA ARG A 94 -2.84 8.75 -9.66
C ARG A 94 -1.36 9.09 -9.75
N LEU A 95 -1.01 10.02 -10.63
CA LEU A 95 0.31 10.63 -10.72
C LEU A 95 0.25 12.03 -10.09
N TYR A 96 1.31 12.42 -9.40
CA TYR A 96 1.47 13.75 -8.81
C TYR A 96 2.97 14.13 -8.77
N TYR A 97 3.25 15.42 -8.73
CA TYR A 97 4.58 15.95 -8.41
C TYR A 97 4.63 16.27 -6.92
N SER A 98 5.75 15.98 -6.26
CA SER A 98 5.95 16.36 -4.85
C SER A 98 7.43 16.52 -4.52
N GLN A 99 7.79 17.66 -3.95
CA GLN A 99 9.13 17.96 -3.43
C GLN A 99 9.37 17.46 -1.99
N ASN A 100 8.36 16.89 -1.31
CA ASN A 100 8.47 16.56 0.11
C ASN A 100 9.53 15.46 0.40
N PRO A 101 10.57 15.74 1.23
CA PRO A 101 11.64 14.79 1.54
C PRO A 101 11.19 13.59 2.38
N ASP A 102 10.10 13.67 3.15
CA ASP A 102 9.62 12.56 3.99
C ASP A 102 9.33 11.27 3.18
N TYR A 103 9.00 11.43 1.89
CA TYR A 103 8.75 10.31 0.98
C TYR A 103 10.03 9.63 0.43
N GLN A 104 11.21 10.26 0.61
CA GLN A 104 12.51 9.63 0.33
C GLN A 104 12.91 8.69 1.47
N ILE A 105 12.72 9.12 2.73
CA ILE A 105 13.09 8.37 3.95
C ILE A 105 12.46 6.97 3.94
N ASN A 106 11.15 6.88 3.62
CA ASN A 106 10.41 5.61 3.54
C ASN A 106 10.84 4.66 2.40
N ASN A 107 11.61 5.12 1.41
CA ASN A 107 12.10 4.26 0.34
C ASN A 107 13.57 3.88 0.54
N GLU A 108 14.43 4.81 0.93
CA GLU A 108 15.87 4.56 1.06
C GLU A 108 16.24 3.74 2.30
N GLN A 109 15.57 3.95 3.44
CA GLN A 109 15.75 3.08 4.60
C GLN A 109 15.24 1.65 4.30
N VAL A 110 14.10 1.54 3.62
CA VAL A 110 13.52 0.25 3.21
C VAL A 110 14.39 -0.45 2.17
N THR A 111 15.03 0.24 1.22
CA THR A 111 15.98 -0.39 0.27
C THR A 111 17.30 -0.77 0.94
N ASN A 112 17.81 0.01 1.89
CA ASN A 112 19.02 -0.35 2.63
C ASN A 112 18.80 -1.56 3.56
N LEU A 113 17.62 -1.65 4.20
CA LEU A 113 17.21 -2.86 4.92
C LEU A 113 17.04 -4.06 3.96
N LYS A 114 16.35 -3.89 2.82
CA LYS A 114 16.24 -4.94 1.78
C LYS A 114 17.60 -5.42 1.27
N ASN A 115 18.59 -4.53 1.11
CA ASN A 115 19.92 -4.89 0.61
C ASN A 115 20.79 -5.63 1.65
N LYS A 116 20.48 -5.51 2.96
CA LYS A 116 20.99 -6.43 3.99
C LYS A 116 20.24 -7.76 3.98
N VAL A 117 18.90 -7.71 4.04
CA VAL A 117 18.01 -8.89 4.14
C VAL A 117 18.04 -9.79 2.89
N SER A 118 18.53 -9.31 1.74
CA SER A 118 18.68 -10.09 0.51
C SER A 118 20.01 -10.86 0.39
N LYS A 119 20.93 -10.66 1.34
CA LYS A 119 22.20 -11.42 1.42
C LYS A 119 22.28 -12.32 2.66
N GLU A 120 21.57 -11.98 3.74
CA GLU A 120 21.35 -12.77 4.97
C GLU A 120 19.86 -12.64 5.41
N ASN A 121 19.09 -13.64 5.86
CA ASN A 121 19.30 -15.08 6.03
C ASN A 121 17.94 -15.84 6.12
N ASN A 122 17.91 -17.14 6.49
CA ASN A 122 16.67 -17.83 6.91
C ASN A 122 16.19 -17.32 8.28
N ILE A 123 15.46 -16.20 8.33
CA ILE A 123 14.89 -15.69 9.58
C ILE A 123 13.83 -16.68 10.10
N THR A 124 14.04 -17.17 11.32
CA THR A 124 13.16 -18.07 12.04
C THR A 124 11.93 -17.34 12.59
N GLU A 125 11.01 -18.08 13.21
CA GLU A 125 9.89 -17.43 13.89
C GLU A 125 10.33 -16.77 15.20
N GLU A 126 11.31 -17.39 15.87
CA GLU A 126 11.82 -16.96 17.18
C GLU A 126 12.56 -15.62 17.07
N GLU A 127 13.44 -15.46 16.08
CA GLU A 127 14.07 -14.16 15.77
C GLU A 127 13.04 -13.08 15.39
N ALA A 128 11.93 -13.44 14.76
CA ALA A 128 10.85 -12.50 14.45
C ALA A 128 10.07 -12.07 15.70
N TYR A 129 9.93 -12.97 16.67
CA TYR A 129 9.34 -12.69 17.98
C TYR A 129 10.27 -11.81 18.84
N GLU A 130 11.58 -12.09 18.89
CA GLU A 130 12.56 -11.27 19.62
C GLU A 130 12.58 -9.82 19.12
N VAL A 131 12.57 -9.61 17.80
CA VAL A 131 12.49 -8.26 17.19
C VAL A 131 11.18 -7.55 17.52
N LEU A 132 10.06 -8.29 17.60
CA LEU A 132 8.77 -7.74 17.99
C LEU A 132 8.74 -7.36 19.48
N GLU A 133 9.27 -8.20 20.37
CA GLU A 133 9.36 -7.94 21.82
C GLU A 133 10.15 -6.65 22.08
N LEU A 134 11.35 -6.52 21.51
CA LEU A 134 12.19 -5.32 21.63
C LEU A 134 11.48 -4.04 21.16
N TYR A 135 10.75 -4.11 20.04
CA TYR A 135 9.99 -2.98 19.51
C TYR A 135 8.81 -2.59 20.42
N LEU A 136 8.10 -3.55 21.00
CA LEU A 136 6.99 -3.29 21.92
C LEU A 136 7.48 -2.74 23.26
N ASP A 137 8.63 -3.19 23.75
CA ASP A 137 9.29 -2.67 24.94
C ASP A 137 9.77 -1.22 24.75
N GLU A 138 10.34 -0.88 23.58
CA GLU A 138 10.70 0.51 23.25
C GLU A 138 9.47 1.45 23.24
N LEU A 139 8.32 0.95 22.75
CA LEU A 139 7.04 1.65 22.82
C LEU A 139 6.43 1.68 24.24
N GLY A 140 7.00 0.97 25.21
CA GLY A 140 6.48 0.86 26.57
C GLY A 140 5.16 0.06 26.67
N ILE A 141 4.93 -0.85 25.73
CA ILE A 141 3.75 -1.72 25.66
C ILE A 141 4.05 -3.02 26.42
N TYR A 142 3.28 -3.29 27.49
CA TYR A 142 3.37 -4.56 28.20
C TYR A 142 2.89 -5.68 27.27
N ASN A 143 3.77 -6.60 26.90
CA ASN A 143 3.52 -7.55 25.81
C ASN A 143 3.79 -9.01 26.23
N MET A 144 3.23 -9.97 25.49
CA MET A 144 3.33 -11.40 25.79
C MET A 144 3.00 -12.27 24.56
N GLN A 145 3.79 -13.31 24.32
CA GLN A 145 3.49 -14.38 23.36
C GLN A 145 2.33 -15.27 23.84
N ILE A 146 1.41 -15.62 22.95
CA ILE A 146 0.41 -16.66 23.25
C ILE A 146 0.98 -18.03 22.89
N LYS A 147 1.13 -18.90 23.90
CA LYS A 147 1.64 -20.26 23.71
C LYS A 147 0.54 -21.21 23.23
N HIS A 148 0.49 -21.47 21.92
CA HIS A 148 -0.50 -22.35 21.25
C HIS A 148 -0.58 -23.77 21.85
N ASN A 149 0.46 -24.22 22.56
CA ASN A 149 0.56 -25.55 23.18
C ASN A 149 -0.48 -25.80 24.29
N PHE A 150 -1.14 -24.75 24.81
CA PHE A 150 -2.24 -24.89 25.78
C PHE A 150 -3.63 -25.09 25.12
N SER A 151 -3.74 -24.88 23.81
CA SER A 151 -5.02 -24.93 23.09
C SER A 151 -5.44 -26.37 22.76
N SER A 152 -6.51 -26.84 23.41
CA SER A 152 -7.05 -28.19 23.24
C SER A 152 -7.54 -28.43 21.80
N ASN A 153 -6.88 -29.32 21.05
CA ASN A 153 -7.17 -29.72 19.66
C ASN A 153 -8.51 -30.50 19.51
N LYS A 154 -9.64 -29.93 19.95
CA LYS A 154 -10.96 -30.58 19.90
C LYS A 154 -11.57 -30.68 18.50
N GLN A 155 -11.02 -29.97 17.51
CA GLN A 155 -11.54 -29.90 16.14
C GLN A 155 -10.52 -30.38 15.07
N GLY A 156 -9.47 -31.08 15.48
CA GLY A 156 -8.47 -31.66 14.57
C GLY A 156 -7.29 -30.75 14.25
N ALA A 157 -6.31 -31.30 13.52
CA ALA A 157 -5.07 -30.59 13.20
C ALA A 157 -5.35 -29.35 12.33
N GLY A 158 -4.85 -28.18 12.76
CA GLY A 158 -5.01 -26.91 12.05
C GLY A 158 -6.25 -26.10 12.46
N SER A 159 -7.14 -26.59 13.33
CA SER A 159 -8.27 -25.77 13.82
C SER A 159 -7.80 -24.60 14.71
N ASN A 160 -6.75 -24.82 15.50
CA ASN A 160 -6.29 -23.87 16.51
C ASN A 160 -5.74 -22.55 15.95
N ILE A 161 -5.42 -22.48 14.65
CA ILE A 161 -4.85 -21.29 14.01
C ILE A 161 -5.83 -20.10 13.93
N TRP A 162 -7.13 -20.36 14.16
CA TRP A 162 -8.22 -19.37 14.14
C TRP A 162 -8.73 -18.99 15.54
N LEU A 163 -8.07 -19.44 16.61
CA LEU A 163 -8.54 -19.24 17.99
C LEU A 163 -8.00 -17.98 18.65
N HIS A 164 -6.75 -17.62 18.35
CA HIS A 164 -6.03 -16.54 19.02
C HIS A 164 -4.83 -16.08 18.19
N PRO A 165 -4.37 -14.82 18.37
CA PRO A 165 -3.17 -14.32 17.72
C PRO A 165 -1.91 -14.97 18.31
N ASP A 166 -0.76 -14.71 17.69
CA ASP A 166 0.54 -15.23 18.13
C ASP A 166 1.14 -14.39 19.28
N TRP A 167 0.87 -13.06 19.30
CA TRP A 167 1.33 -12.13 20.34
C TRP A 167 0.25 -11.12 20.74
N VAL A 168 0.32 -10.61 21.97
CA VAL A 168 -0.58 -9.56 22.49
C VAL A 168 0.17 -8.46 23.24
N GLY A 169 -0.42 -7.28 23.32
CA GLY A 169 0.13 -6.14 24.05
C GLY A 169 -0.93 -5.26 24.72
N MET A 170 -0.53 -4.55 25.77
CA MET A 170 -1.34 -3.59 26.51
C MET A 170 -0.57 -2.28 26.72
N GLU A 171 -1.07 -1.21 26.09
CA GLU A 171 -0.59 0.15 26.29
C GLU A 171 -1.40 0.81 27.42
N VAL A 172 -0.74 1.23 28.51
CA VAL A 172 -1.40 1.87 29.66
C VAL A 172 -1.44 3.39 29.47
N LEU A 173 -2.57 3.90 28.99
CA LEU A 173 -2.77 5.32 28.66
C LEU A 173 -2.71 6.24 29.89
N ASN A 174 -3.15 5.73 31.05
CA ASN A 174 -3.25 6.52 32.28
C ASN A 174 -1.93 6.59 33.09
N LYS A 175 -0.81 6.06 32.57
CA LYS A 175 0.45 5.89 33.32
C LYS A 175 0.96 7.20 33.95
N LYS A 176 0.79 8.34 33.26
CA LYS A 176 1.18 9.69 33.69
C LYS A 176 0.04 10.51 34.32
N TRP A 177 -1.18 9.96 34.46
CA TRP A 177 -2.32 10.71 35.00
C TRP A 177 -2.26 10.81 36.52
N SER A 178 -2.66 11.97 37.05
CA SER A 178 -2.87 12.17 38.48
C SER A 178 -4.02 11.29 39.00
N PRO A 179 -4.07 10.97 40.31
CA PRO A 179 -5.15 10.17 40.89
C PRO A 179 -6.55 10.71 40.56
N LEU A 180 -6.74 12.04 40.69
CA LEU A 180 -8.01 12.70 40.37
C LEU A 180 -8.48 12.43 38.93
N ILE A 181 -7.58 12.50 37.95
CA ILE A 181 -7.92 12.26 36.54
C ILE A 181 -8.25 10.77 36.31
N LYS A 182 -7.55 9.86 36.99
CA LYS A 182 -7.86 8.42 36.95
C LYS A 182 -9.24 8.13 37.54
N ASP A 183 -9.59 8.74 38.66
CA ASP A 183 -10.90 8.60 39.29
C ASP A 183 -12.01 9.16 38.38
N CYS A 184 -11.87 10.39 37.87
CA CYS A 184 -12.81 10.95 36.90
C CYS A 184 -12.99 10.03 35.68
N ALA A 185 -11.89 9.56 35.08
CA ALA A 185 -11.95 8.68 33.92
C ALA A 185 -12.54 7.30 34.23
N LYS A 186 -12.45 6.81 35.47
CA LYS A 186 -13.15 5.60 35.93
C LYS A 186 -14.67 5.82 36.00
N TYR A 187 -15.13 6.96 36.51
CA TYR A 187 -16.55 7.29 36.58
C TYR A 187 -17.20 7.54 35.20
N TYR A 188 -16.47 8.15 34.26
CA TYR A 188 -16.96 8.47 32.91
C TYR A 188 -16.62 7.43 31.83
N GLY A 189 -16.11 6.24 32.18
CA GLY A 189 -15.79 5.19 31.22
C GLY A 189 -14.66 5.53 30.24
N GLY A 190 -13.75 6.45 30.63
CA GLY A 190 -12.60 6.85 29.83
C GLY A 190 -11.64 5.69 29.58
N LYS A 191 -11.10 5.60 28.36
CA LYS A 191 -10.18 4.52 27.95
C LYS A 191 -8.91 4.55 28.80
N GLN A 192 -8.73 3.54 29.65
CA GLN A 192 -7.57 3.42 30.55
C GLN A 192 -6.36 2.77 29.87
N ALA A 193 -6.61 1.92 28.87
CA ALA A 193 -5.60 1.17 28.13
C ALA A 193 -6.02 0.98 26.66
N ARG A 194 -5.06 0.59 25.80
CA ARG A 194 -5.34 0.02 24.47
C ARG A 194 -4.77 -1.40 24.41
N LEU A 195 -5.50 -2.26 23.72
CA LEU A 195 -5.11 -3.66 23.52
C LEU A 195 -4.60 -3.85 22.08
N TRP A 196 -3.48 -4.54 21.96
CA TRP A 196 -2.76 -4.81 20.73
C TRP A 196 -2.72 -6.33 20.51
N SER A 197 -2.83 -6.76 19.26
CA SER A 197 -2.62 -8.15 18.87
C SER A 197 -1.82 -8.24 17.59
N PHE A 198 -0.97 -9.26 17.50
CA PHE A 198 -0.06 -9.46 16.39
C PHE A 198 -0.16 -10.91 15.92
N GLU A 199 -0.47 -11.07 14.64
CA GLU A 199 -0.32 -12.32 13.90
C GLU A 199 1.04 -12.27 13.22
N VAL A 200 1.96 -13.15 13.61
CA VAL A 200 3.35 -13.17 13.14
C VAL A 200 3.49 -14.27 12.09
N LYS A 201 4.15 -13.95 10.97
CA LYS A 201 4.42 -14.91 9.90
C LYS A 201 5.88 -14.75 9.46
N LYS A 202 6.62 -15.87 9.40
CA LYS A 202 8.03 -15.90 8.93
C LYS A 202 8.22 -15.14 7.61
N LYS A 203 7.26 -15.28 6.69
CA LYS A 203 7.27 -14.65 5.38
C LYS A 203 5.86 -14.39 4.85
N ILE A 204 5.62 -13.20 4.31
CA ILE A 204 4.40 -12.86 3.56
C ILE A 204 4.73 -12.76 2.07
N SER A 205 3.90 -13.42 1.27
CA SER A 205 4.00 -13.45 -0.18
C SER A 205 2.60 -13.41 -0.82
N ARG A 206 2.55 -13.31 -2.15
CA ARG A 206 1.29 -13.33 -2.90
C ARG A 206 0.45 -14.60 -2.68
N SER A 207 1.04 -15.73 -2.28
CA SER A 207 0.30 -16.98 -2.08
C SER A 207 -0.38 -17.06 -0.71
N ASN A 208 0.20 -16.46 0.34
CA ASN A 208 -0.34 -16.54 1.70
C ASN A 208 -0.95 -15.22 2.24
N VAL A 209 -0.65 -14.06 1.64
CA VAL A 209 -1.10 -12.75 2.14
C VAL A 209 -2.60 -12.66 2.41
N ARG A 210 -3.44 -13.29 1.57
CA ARG A 210 -4.90 -13.29 1.76
C ARG A 210 -5.29 -14.09 3.01
N GLU A 211 -4.75 -15.28 3.17
CA GLU A 211 -5.01 -16.17 4.29
C GLU A 211 -4.50 -15.54 5.59
N SER A 212 -3.23 -15.12 5.62
CA SER A 212 -2.62 -14.46 6.78
C SER A 212 -3.34 -13.17 7.19
N PHE A 213 -3.86 -12.40 6.22
CA PHE A 213 -4.69 -11.22 6.52
C PHE A 213 -6.02 -11.58 7.17
N PHE A 214 -6.74 -12.58 6.65
CA PHE A 214 -8.00 -13.01 7.27
C PHE A 214 -7.80 -13.68 8.62
N GLN A 215 -6.70 -14.41 8.80
CA GLN A 215 -6.30 -14.98 10.08
C GLN A 215 -6.04 -13.87 11.11
N ALA A 216 -5.18 -12.89 10.78
CA ALA A 216 -4.90 -11.74 11.62
C ALA A 216 -6.19 -10.95 11.97
N LEU A 217 -7.07 -10.73 11.00
CA LEU A 217 -8.35 -10.02 11.19
C LEU A 217 -9.30 -10.78 12.14
N SER A 218 -9.42 -12.09 11.98
CA SER A 218 -10.24 -12.95 12.84
C SER A 218 -9.70 -12.96 14.28
N ASN A 219 -8.41 -13.28 14.42
CA ASN A 219 -7.71 -13.44 15.69
C ASN A 219 -7.58 -12.12 16.47
N SER A 220 -7.60 -10.97 15.77
CA SER A 220 -7.47 -9.63 16.36
C SER A 220 -8.79 -8.88 16.58
N SER A 221 -9.94 -9.51 16.31
CA SER A 221 -11.26 -8.84 16.32
C SER A 221 -11.67 -8.21 17.67
N TRP A 222 -11.03 -8.60 18.78
CA TRP A 222 -11.21 -8.06 20.13
C TRP A 222 -10.23 -6.94 20.50
N ALA A 223 -9.16 -6.75 19.74
CA ALA A 223 -8.11 -5.78 20.03
C ALA A 223 -8.46 -4.37 19.51
N HIS A 224 -7.80 -3.35 20.05
CA HIS A 224 -7.90 -1.97 19.53
C HIS A 224 -7.05 -1.81 18.26
N TYR A 225 -5.93 -2.52 18.19
CA TYR A 225 -5.08 -2.60 17.01
C TYR A 225 -4.67 -4.05 16.75
N GLY A 226 -5.04 -4.57 15.58
CA GLY A 226 -4.59 -5.85 15.06
C GLY A 226 -3.57 -5.66 13.96
N TYR A 227 -2.42 -6.33 14.07
CA TYR A 227 -1.33 -6.26 13.09
C TYR A 227 -1.00 -7.64 12.51
N LEU A 228 -0.64 -7.65 11.24
CA LEU A 228 0.00 -8.77 10.57
C LEU A 228 1.48 -8.42 10.39
N VAL A 229 2.38 -9.15 11.04
CA VAL A 229 3.81 -8.87 11.13
C VAL A 229 4.60 -9.95 10.38
N ALA A 230 5.59 -9.54 9.59
CA ALA A 230 6.54 -10.46 8.98
C ALA A 230 7.90 -9.77 8.76
N PRO A 231 9.04 -10.43 9.06
CA PRO A 231 10.36 -9.88 8.77
C PRO A 231 10.67 -9.91 7.26
N ILE A 232 10.08 -10.86 6.52
CA ILE A 232 10.27 -11.02 5.08
C ILE A 232 8.95 -10.76 4.36
N LEU A 233 8.93 -9.68 3.58
CA LEU A 233 7.92 -9.42 2.56
C LEU A 233 8.54 -9.77 1.20
N ASP A 234 8.07 -10.83 0.55
CA ASP A 234 8.29 -10.98 -0.89
C ASP A 234 7.78 -9.73 -1.59
N GLU A 235 8.43 -9.30 -2.67
CA GLU A 235 7.91 -8.21 -3.47
C GLU A 235 6.46 -8.50 -3.89
N ILE A 236 5.52 -7.83 -3.22
CA ILE A 236 4.18 -7.60 -3.74
C ILE A 236 4.36 -6.62 -4.90
N ARG A 237 4.90 -7.13 -6.02
CA ARG A 237 4.63 -6.57 -7.34
C ARG A 237 3.12 -6.37 -7.40
N SER A 238 2.67 -5.13 -7.48
CA SER A 238 1.27 -4.71 -7.39
C SER A 238 0.50 -5.01 -8.68
N ASP A 239 0.73 -6.19 -9.26
CA ASP A 239 0.34 -6.58 -10.62
C ASP A 239 -0.62 -7.77 -10.69
N THR A 240 -0.90 -8.45 -9.56
CA THR A 240 -1.61 -9.76 -9.57
C THR A 240 -2.87 -9.82 -8.71
N LEU A 241 -3.17 -8.80 -7.89
CA LEU A 241 -4.42 -8.75 -7.10
C LEU A 241 -5.67 -8.27 -7.86
N MET A 242 -5.54 -7.80 -9.10
CA MET A 242 -6.62 -7.08 -9.82
C MET A 242 -7.22 -7.79 -11.05
N ASN A 243 -6.88 -9.05 -11.32
CA ASN A 243 -7.29 -9.75 -12.55
C ASN A 243 -8.35 -10.85 -12.38
N ARG A 244 -9.02 -10.97 -11.22
CA ARG A 244 -10.23 -11.77 -11.08
C ARG A 244 -11.46 -10.88 -10.96
N LYS A 245 -12.04 -10.54 -12.12
CA LYS A 245 -13.45 -10.16 -12.19
C LYS A 245 -14.28 -11.32 -11.66
N VAL A 246 -15.00 -11.10 -10.57
CA VAL A 246 -16.18 -11.89 -10.27
C VAL A 246 -17.29 -11.31 -11.13
N ASN A 247 -17.72 -12.07 -12.14
CA ASN A 247 -19.02 -11.81 -12.76
C ASN A 247 -20.07 -12.35 -11.78
N LEU A 248 -20.92 -11.46 -11.28
CA LEU A 248 -22.30 -11.77 -10.93
C LEU A 248 -23.14 -11.57 -12.19
#